data_AF-A0A3P8M605-F1
#
_entry.id   AF-A0A3P8M605-F1
#
_cell.length_a   1.000
_cell.length_b   1.000
_cell.length_c   1.000
_cell.angle_alpha   90.00
_cell.angle_beta   90.00
_cell.angle_gamma   90.00
#
_symmetry.space_group_name_H-M   'P 1'
#
loop_
_entity.id
_entity.type
_entity.pdbx_description
1 polymer ?
#
loop_
_entity_poly.entity_id
_entity_poly.type
_entity_poly.pdbx_seq_one_letter_code
_entity_poly.pdbx_strand_id
1 'polypeptide(L)'
;MHFDTATRQRWMSVLAHSEPQELLARMQTLQLAPQYESIRAPETGLVQLQARMGGIGDRFFAGDATLTRAAIRLADGTLGYSWILGRDRPHAERCAAIDALMQSPHHFHSLMETLITPLEEQRSARIEARRAEVNASRVDFFTLVRGDNGMTLQTAFTLPAQDAQHSFRRLLKAMSEPGVIVSLQQLQHGWQPLNVASTSLLLTLADRDTPVWFTAALHNDLVGQNLRFHTGAPLVEQPQQAVFAVTNERISAEQLNELSAGTVVAPETGVTLIVQLPSLSGGRMLRLTGAGIAEERMIAPQLPDCIIDELTERPHPFPLGIDLILTCGERLLAIPRTTHVEVC
;
A
#
# COMPACT_ATOMS: atom_id res chain seq x y z
N MET A 1 19.64 -28.18 -7.33
CA MET A 1 19.10 -26.95 -7.93
C MET A 1 18.85 -25.99 -6.79
N HIS A 2 19.39 -24.78 -6.85
CA HIS A 2 19.17 -23.78 -5.79
C HIS A 2 17.88 -23.02 -6.16
N PHE A 3 16.77 -23.33 -5.49
CA PHE A 3 15.56 -22.50 -5.57
C PHE A 3 15.76 -21.29 -4.64
N ASP A 4 15.14 -20.16 -4.98
CA ASP A 4 15.23 -18.97 -4.15
C ASP A 4 14.42 -19.12 -2.85
N THR A 5 14.75 -18.31 -1.85
CA THR A 5 14.08 -18.34 -0.54
C THR A 5 12.57 -18.08 -0.67
N ALA A 6 12.18 -17.20 -1.60
CA ALA A 6 10.79 -16.84 -1.83
C ALA A 6 9.94 -18.02 -2.32
N THR A 7 10.46 -18.86 -3.22
CA THR A 7 9.77 -20.06 -3.70
C THR A 7 9.54 -21.05 -2.57
N ARG A 8 10.55 -21.27 -1.71
CA ARG A 8 10.39 -22.14 -0.53
C ARG A 8 9.36 -21.59 0.46
N GLN A 9 9.44 -20.29 0.75
CA GLN A 9 8.46 -19.61 1.62
C GLN A 9 7.02 -19.78 1.10
N ARG A 10 6.82 -19.72 -0.23
CA ARG A 10 5.50 -19.92 -0.85
C ARG A 10 4.93 -21.29 -0.54
N TRP A 11 5.61 -22.38 -0.89
CA TRP A 11 5.05 -23.72 -0.66
C TRP A 11 4.89 -24.02 0.83
N MET A 12 5.81 -23.55 1.69
CA MET A 12 5.70 -23.74 3.14
C MET A 12 4.47 -23.02 3.70
N SER A 13 4.18 -21.81 3.21
CA SER A 13 2.98 -21.05 3.58
C SER A 13 1.70 -21.77 3.14
N VAL A 14 1.67 -22.29 1.90
CA VAL A 14 0.53 -23.06 1.38
C VAL A 14 0.28 -24.31 2.24
N LEU A 15 1.33 -25.08 2.55
CA LEU A 15 1.22 -26.27 3.39
C LEU A 15 0.71 -25.92 4.80
N ALA A 16 1.24 -24.86 5.41
CA ALA A 16 0.84 -24.44 6.76
C ALA A 16 -0.63 -23.98 6.84
N HIS A 17 -1.20 -23.47 5.75
CA HIS A 17 -2.61 -23.04 5.70
C HIS A 17 -3.56 -24.08 5.06
N SER A 18 -3.03 -25.22 4.58
CA SER A 18 -3.84 -26.30 4.04
C SER A 18 -4.63 -27.00 5.15
N GLU A 19 -5.83 -27.49 4.83
CA GLU A 19 -6.57 -28.33 5.77
C GLU A 19 -5.89 -29.71 5.87
N PRO A 20 -5.72 -30.28 7.08
CA PRO A 20 -5.01 -31.55 7.24
C PRO A 20 -5.58 -32.71 6.42
N GLN A 21 -6.91 -32.75 6.27
CA GLN A 21 -7.60 -33.78 5.50
C GLN A 21 -7.43 -33.59 4.00
N GLU A 22 -7.47 -32.34 3.51
CA GLU A 22 -7.24 -32.03 2.09
C GLU A 22 -5.83 -32.39 1.66
N LEU A 23 -4.81 -32.02 2.46
CA LEU A 23 -3.42 -32.39 2.19
C LEU A 23 -3.25 -33.91 2.16
N LEU A 24 -3.80 -34.61 3.16
CA LEU A 24 -3.74 -36.07 3.24
C LEU A 24 -4.39 -36.73 2.02
N ALA A 25 -5.60 -36.30 1.64
CA ALA A 25 -6.32 -36.84 0.49
C ALA A 25 -5.54 -36.63 -0.81
N ARG A 26 -4.98 -35.44 -1.03
CA ARG A 26 -4.14 -35.15 -2.20
C ARG A 26 -2.87 -36.00 -2.23
N MET A 27 -2.19 -36.16 -1.10
CA MET A 27 -1.03 -37.04 -1.01
C MET A 27 -1.37 -38.48 -1.38
N GLN A 28 -2.53 -38.98 -0.96
CA GLN A 28 -3.01 -40.32 -1.32
C GLN A 28 -3.32 -40.44 -2.81
N THR A 29 -4.00 -39.45 -3.41
CA THR A 29 -4.29 -39.41 -4.85
C THR A 29 -3.01 -39.40 -5.69
N LEU A 30 -1.99 -38.65 -5.26
CA LEU A 30 -0.69 -38.57 -5.91
C LEU A 30 0.23 -39.76 -5.55
N GLN A 31 -0.24 -40.70 -4.72
CA GLN A 31 0.52 -41.85 -4.23
C GLN A 31 1.86 -41.46 -3.59
N LEU A 32 1.89 -40.31 -2.90
CA LEU A 32 3.07 -39.78 -2.24
C LEU A 32 3.27 -40.48 -0.90
N ALA A 33 4.21 -41.43 -0.88
CA ALA A 33 4.66 -42.13 0.31
C ALA A 33 6.17 -41.98 0.50
N PRO A 34 6.69 -40.76 0.78
CA PRO A 34 8.11 -40.55 0.98
C PRO A 34 8.60 -41.36 2.19
N GLN A 35 9.73 -42.03 2.01
CA GLN A 35 10.46 -42.64 3.12
C GLN A 35 11.40 -41.59 3.74
N TYR A 36 11.26 -41.35 5.03
CA TYR A 36 12.07 -40.38 5.77
C TYR A 36 12.33 -40.86 7.20
N GLU A 37 13.38 -40.30 7.79
CA GLU A 37 13.69 -40.42 9.20
C GLU A 37 13.24 -39.15 9.92
N SER A 38 12.60 -39.31 11.09
CA SER A 38 12.23 -38.16 11.93
C SER A 38 13.46 -37.70 12.71
N ILE A 39 14.03 -36.55 12.35
CA ILE A 39 15.11 -35.92 13.13
C ILE A 39 14.53 -35.31 14.40
N ARG A 40 13.33 -34.72 14.28
CA ARG A 40 12.56 -34.19 15.39
C ARG A 40 11.11 -34.62 15.23
N ALA A 41 10.69 -35.50 16.14
CA ALA A 41 9.29 -35.88 16.26
C ALA A 41 8.40 -34.64 16.40
N PRO A 42 7.20 -34.63 15.80
CA PRO A 42 6.30 -33.50 15.87
C PRO A 42 6.01 -33.06 17.30
N GLU A 43 6.39 -31.84 17.63
CA GLU A 43 6.32 -31.28 18.99
C GLU A 43 5.38 -30.07 18.99
N THR A 44 4.40 -30.09 19.88
CA THR A 44 3.44 -29.00 20.07
C THR A 44 3.85 -28.17 21.27
N GLY A 45 4.09 -26.89 21.04
CA GLY A 45 4.39 -25.89 22.08
C GLY A 45 3.61 -24.61 21.85
N LEU A 46 4.19 -23.50 22.30
CA LEU A 46 3.63 -22.16 22.16
C LEU A 46 4.56 -21.27 21.33
N VAL A 47 3.96 -20.36 20.57
CA VAL A 47 4.63 -19.23 19.94
C VAL A 47 4.06 -17.93 20.52
N GLN A 48 4.95 -17.08 21.02
CA GLN A 48 4.58 -15.80 21.57
C GLN A 48 4.21 -14.83 20.44
N LEU A 49 3.03 -14.24 20.53
CA LEU A 49 2.52 -13.29 19.55
C LEU A 49 3.03 -11.88 19.89
N GLN A 50 3.57 -11.19 18.90
CA GLN A 50 3.89 -9.77 19.01
C GLN A 50 2.92 -8.96 18.18
N ALA A 51 2.27 -7.99 18.80
CA ALA A 51 1.42 -7.01 18.15
C ALA A 51 2.09 -5.63 18.20
N ARG A 52 1.49 -4.64 17.51
CA ARG A 52 1.92 -3.24 17.53
C ARG A 52 0.80 -2.35 18.06
N MET A 53 1.13 -1.43 18.96
CA MET A 53 0.17 -0.45 19.48
C MET A 53 -0.44 0.34 18.31
N GLY A 54 -1.77 0.37 18.21
CA GLY A 54 -2.45 1.04 17.09
C GLY A 54 -2.13 0.46 15.70
N GLY A 55 -1.63 -0.78 15.60
CA GLY A 55 -1.29 -1.44 14.34
C GLY A 55 0.10 -1.11 13.76
N ILE A 56 0.65 0.08 14.07
CA ILE A 56 1.94 0.56 13.51
C ILE A 56 2.99 0.93 14.56
N GLY A 57 2.60 1.15 15.82
CA GLY A 57 3.47 1.62 16.89
C GLY A 57 4.38 0.55 17.50
N ASP A 58 4.71 0.75 18.78
CA ASP A 58 5.64 -0.10 19.52
C ASP A 58 5.15 -1.53 19.66
N ARG A 59 6.12 -2.45 19.68
CA ARG A 59 5.86 -3.89 19.82
C ARG A 59 5.51 -4.22 21.27
N PHE A 60 4.49 -5.05 21.44
CA PHE A 60 4.14 -5.62 22.74
C PHE A 60 3.70 -7.08 22.58
N PHE A 61 3.77 -7.86 23.66
CA PHE A 61 3.33 -9.25 23.66
C PHE A 61 1.81 -9.36 23.78
N ALA A 62 1.19 -10.05 22.83
CA ALA A 62 -0.27 -10.20 22.70
C ALA A 62 -0.70 -11.66 22.94
N GLY A 63 -0.13 -12.28 23.98
CA GLY A 63 -0.38 -13.67 24.35
C GLY A 63 0.38 -14.68 23.48
N ASP A 64 -0.09 -15.93 23.50
CA ASP A 64 0.55 -17.06 22.86
C ASP A 64 -0.43 -17.84 21.98
N ALA A 65 0.07 -18.45 20.91
CA ALA A 65 -0.66 -19.40 20.08
C ALA A 65 0.00 -20.78 20.13
N THR A 66 -0.80 -21.84 20.00
CA THR A 66 -0.24 -23.21 19.86
C THR A 66 0.47 -23.34 18.52
N LEU A 67 1.69 -23.88 18.54
CA LEU A 67 2.50 -24.15 17.36
C LEU A 67 3.01 -25.58 17.41
N THR A 68 2.87 -26.32 16.32
CA THR A 68 3.47 -27.65 16.15
C THR A 68 4.59 -27.59 15.13
N ARG A 69 5.76 -28.11 15.48
CA ARG A 69 6.94 -28.16 14.61
C ARG A 69 7.38 -29.59 14.35
N ALA A 70 7.88 -29.88 13.16
CA ALA A 70 8.47 -31.17 12.82
C ALA A 70 9.72 -30.97 11.94
N ALA A 71 10.68 -31.90 12.03
CA ALA A 71 11.82 -31.93 11.14
C ALA A 71 12.14 -33.37 10.73
N ILE A 72 12.32 -33.60 9.43
CA ILE A 72 12.56 -34.92 8.85
C ILE A 72 13.80 -34.89 7.94
N ARG A 73 14.31 -36.08 7.60
CA ARG A 73 15.39 -36.30 6.65
C ARG A 73 15.02 -37.38 5.64
N LEU A 74 15.11 -37.06 4.35
CA LEU A 74 14.99 -38.03 3.27
C LEU A 74 16.27 -38.88 3.16
N ALA A 75 16.17 -40.00 2.44
CA ALA A 75 17.29 -40.94 2.24
C ALA A 75 18.52 -40.30 1.56
N ASP A 76 18.31 -39.26 0.75
CA ASP A 76 19.38 -38.48 0.09
C ASP A 76 20.03 -37.42 1.00
N GLY A 77 19.60 -37.34 2.26
CA GLY A 77 20.08 -36.38 3.25
C GLY A 77 19.31 -35.05 3.27
N THR A 78 18.34 -34.84 2.37
CA THR A 78 17.56 -33.61 2.29
C THR A 78 16.72 -33.42 3.56
N LEU A 79 16.77 -32.21 4.12
CA LEU A 79 16.07 -31.85 5.35
C LEU A 79 14.77 -31.10 5.06
N GLY A 80 13.68 -31.58 5.65
CA GLY A 80 12.35 -30.97 5.57
C GLY A 80 11.91 -30.42 6.92
N TYR A 81 11.23 -29.27 6.90
CA TYR A 81 10.79 -28.58 8.10
C TYR A 81 9.33 -28.15 8.01
N SER A 82 8.69 -28.05 9.17
CA SER A 82 7.40 -27.40 9.30
C SER A 82 7.25 -26.70 10.65
N TRP A 83 6.53 -25.57 10.63
CA TRP A 83 6.00 -24.88 11.79
C TRP A 83 4.57 -24.46 11.44
N ILE A 84 3.59 -25.12 12.06
CA ILE A 84 2.17 -24.91 11.77
C ILE A 84 1.44 -24.47 13.04
N LEU A 85 0.46 -23.58 12.88
CA LEU A 85 -0.43 -23.22 13.98
C LEU A 85 -1.31 -24.42 14.34
N GLY A 86 -1.58 -24.59 15.64
CA GLY A 86 -2.38 -25.68 16.16
C GLY A 86 -1.55 -26.84 16.71
N ARG A 87 -2.19 -28.01 16.79
CA ARG A 87 -1.73 -29.19 17.56
C ARG A 87 -1.70 -30.49 16.74
N ASP A 88 -1.91 -30.40 15.43
CA ASP A 88 -1.98 -31.57 14.54
C ASP A 88 -0.56 -32.05 14.18
N ARG A 89 -0.07 -33.01 14.96
CA ARG A 89 1.25 -33.62 14.79
C ARG A 89 1.40 -34.35 13.45
N PRO A 90 0.47 -35.23 13.03
CA PRO A 90 0.52 -35.84 11.71
C PRO A 90 0.58 -34.83 10.56
N HIS A 91 -0.14 -33.70 10.67
CA HIS A 91 -0.10 -32.65 9.65
C HIS A 91 1.26 -31.97 9.57
N ALA A 92 1.84 -31.59 10.71
CA ALA A 92 3.17 -31.00 10.76
C ALA A 92 4.21 -31.92 10.09
N GLU A 93 4.13 -33.23 10.35
CA GLU A 93 5.03 -34.22 9.76
C GLU A 93 4.86 -34.32 8.23
N ARG A 94 3.62 -34.38 7.75
CA ARG A 94 3.33 -34.35 6.30
C ARG A 94 3.88 -33.09 5.64
N CYS A 95 3.67 -31.92 6.23
CA CYS A 95 4.22 -30.66 5.71
C CYS A 95 5.76 -30.68 5.62
N ALA A 96 6.43 -31.23 6.64
CA ALA A 96 7.89 -31.35 6.63
C ALA A 96 8.37 -32.33 5.55
N ALA A 97 7.66 -33.44 5.35
CA ALA A 97 7.97 -34.41 4.30
C ALA A 97 7.82 -33.80 2.89
N ILE A 98 6.75 -33.04 2.64
CA ILE A 98 6.56 -32.34 1.36
C ILE A 98 7.62 -31.24 1.19
N ASP A 99 7.95 -30.47 2.23
CA ASP A 99 9.04 -29.48 2.16
C ASP A 99 10.37 -30.13 1.75
N ALA A 100 10.71 -31.32 2.24
CA ALA A 100 11.90 -32.02 1.77
C ALA A 100 11.79 -32.45 0.30
N LEU A 101 10.65 -33.03 -0.11
CA LEU A 101 10.44 -33.47 -1.49
C LEU A 101 10.51 -32.31 -2.49
N MET A 102 9.94 -31.15 -2.15
CA MET A 102 9.95 -29.94 -2.99
C MET A 102 11.37 -29.43 -3.29
N GLN A 103 12.36 -29.78 -2.46
CA GLN A 103 13.76 -29.38 -2.68
C GLN A 103 14.46 -30.27 -3.72
N SER A 104 13.89 -31.43 -4.04
CA SER A 104 14.38 -32.33 -5.07
C SER A 104 13.95 -31.83 -6.47
N PRO A 105 14.88 -31.64 -7.42
CA PRO A 105 14.53 -31.18 -8.78
C PRO A 105 13.55 -32.10 -9.50
N HIS A 106 13.58 -33.40 -9.19
CA HIS A 106 12.68 -34.40 -9.78
C HIS A 106 11.21 -34.18 -9.37
N HIS A 107 10.98 -33.78 -8.13
CA HIS A 107 9.63 -33.64 -7.58
C HIS A 107 9.11 -32.21 -7.66
N PHE A 108 10.00 -31.21 -7.66
CA PHE A 108 9.65 -29.79 -7.56
C PHE A 108 8.55 -29.38 -8.54
N HIS A 109 8.76 -29.57 -9.86
CA HIS A 109 7.81 -29.12 -10.87
C HIS A 109 6.45 -29.84 -10.74
N SER A 110 6.48 -31.16 -10.61
CA SER A 110 5.26 -31.98 -10.51
C SER A 110 4.46 -31.63 -9.26
N LEU A 111 5.09 -31.50 -8.10
CA LEU A 111 4.40 -31.17 -6.84
C LEU A 111 3.93 -29.71 -6.81
N MET A 112 4.67 -28.79 -7.44
CA MET A 112 4.21 -27.40 -7.54
C MET A 112 2.88 -27.32 -8.32
N GLU A 113 2.76 -28.05 -9.42
CA GLU A 113 1.57 -28.07 -10.28
C GLU A 113 0.43 -28.90 -9.68
N THR A 114 0.72 -30.08 -9.13
CA THR A 114 -0.32 -31.05 -8.75
C THR A 114 -0.73 -30.98 -7.27
N LEU A 115 0.08 -30.37 -6.41
CA LEU A 115 -0.17 -30.28 -4.96
C LEU A 115 -0.25 -28.84 -4.47
N ILE A 116 0.78 -28.02 -4.69
CA ILE A 116 0.87 -26.67 -4.12
C ILE A 116 -0.13 -25.72 -4.76
N THR A 117 -0.12 -25.61 -6.09
CA THR A 117 -1.03 -24.70 -6.82
C THR A 117 -2.51 -24.99 -6.52
N PRO A 118 -2.98 -26.27 -6.55
CA PRO A 118 -4.37 -26.57 -6.23
C PRO A 118 -4.76 -26.27 -4.78
N LEU A 119 -3.86 -26.45 -3.81
CA LEU A 119 -4.11 -26.09 -2.41
C LEU A 119 -4.21 -24.56 -2.24
N GLU A 120 -3.39 -23.80 -2.97
CA GLU A 120 -3.41 -22.34 -2.97
C GLU A 120 -4.70 -21.79 -3.59
N GLU A 121 -5.15 -22.37 -4.70
CA GLU A 121 -6.43 -22.04 -5.36
C GLU A 121 -7.63 -22.33 -4.46
N GLN A 122 -7.67 -23.50 -3.81
CA GLN A 122 -8.73 -23.86 -2.87
C GLN A 122 -8.79 -22.91 -1.68
N ARG A 123 -7.64 -22.53 -1.12
CA ARG A 123 -7.58 -21.54 -0.04
C ARG A 123 -8.09 -20.19 -0.51
N SER A 124 -7.69 -19.74 -1.69
CA SER A 124 -8.11 -18.46 -2.25
C SER A 124 -9.62 -18.43 -2.49
N ALA A 125 -10.20 -19.52 -3.01
CA ALA A 125 -11.64 -19.67 -3.18
C ALA A 125 -12.41 -19.61 -1.85
N ARG A 126 -11.90 -20.27 -0.79
CA ARG A 126 -12.50 -20.21 0.56
C ARG A 126 -12.45 -18.80 1.15
N ILE A 127 -11.33 -18.09 1.00
CA ILE A 127 -11.20 -16.70 1.45
C ILE A 127 -12.22 -15.80 0.74
N GLU A 128 -12.36 -15.94 -0.59
CA GLU A 128 -13.29 -15.13 -1.36
C GLU A 128 -14.75 -15.44 -1.03
N ALA A 129 -15.12 -16.71 -0.87
CA ALA A 129 -16.45 -17.11 -0.43
C ALA A 129 -16.79 -16.53 0.94
N ARG A 130 -15.86 -16.61 1.90
CA ARG A 130 -16.06 -16.02 3.24
C ARG A 130 -16.16 -14.49 3.18
N ARG A 131 -15.39 -13.84 2.31
CA ARG A 131 -15.46 -12.39 2.11
C ARG A 131 -16.82 -11.96 1.56
N ALA A 132 -17.39 -12.71 0.61
CA ALA A 132 -18.72 -12.46 0.07
C ALA A 132 -19.80 -12.57 1.16
N GLU A 133 -19.72 -13.59 2.03
CA GLU A 133 -20.63 -13.72 3.19
C GLU A 133 -20.54 -12.53 4.15
N VAL A 134 -19.31 -12.11 4.50
CA VAL A 134 -19.10 -10.97 5.42
C VAL A 134 -19.61 -9.67 4.80
N ASN A 135 -19.40 -9.46 3.50
CA ASN A 135 -19.90 -8.28 2.79
C ASN A 135 -21.43 -8.18 2.83
N ALA A 136 -22.16 -9.30 2.91
CA ALA A 136 -23.61 -9.28 3.05
C ALA A 136 -24.07 -8.73 4.41
N SER A 137 -23.21 -8.76 5.44
CA SER A 137 -23.47 -8.16 6.76
C SER A 137 -23.02 -6.71 6.88
N ARG A 138 -22.55 -6.11 5.79
CA ARG A 138 -22.16 -4.70 5.77
C ARG A 138 -23.40 -3.84 6.00
N VAL A 139 -23.42 -3.11 7.10
CA VAL A 139 -24.49 -2.15 7.38
C VAL A 139 -24.27 -0.95 6.48
N ASP A 140 -25.07 -0.90 5.42
CA ASP A 140 -25.15 0.24 4.53
C ASP A 140 -26.01 1.32 5.21
N PHE A 141 -25.37 2.29 5.87
CA PHE A 141 -26.05 3.45 6.42
C PHE A 141 -26.41 4.44 5.30
N PHE A 142 -27.64 4.35 4.80
CA PHE A 142 -28.25 5.38 3.96
C PHE A 142 -29.57 5.84 4.58
N THR A 143 -29.68 7.12 4.95
CA THR A 143 -30.98 7.80 4.98
C THR A 143 -31.24 8.36 3.60
N LEU A 144 -32.16 7.73 2.87
CA LEU A 144 -32.63 8.20 1.57
C LEU A 144 -33.46 9.47 1.80
N VAL A 145 -32.81 10.62 1.83
CA VAL A 145 -33.49 11.92 1.81
C VAL A 145 -33.86 12.20 0.36
N ARG A 146 -35.15 12.05 0.03
CA ARG A 146 -35.73 12.74 -1.13
C ARG A 146 -35.82 14.22 -0.78
N GLY A 147 -34.83 14.99 -1.22
CA GLY A 147 -34.81 16.44 -1.22
C GLY A 147 -34.07 16.91 -2.47
N ASP A 148 -34.73 17.75 -3.26
CA ASP A 148 -34.39 18.14 -4.64
C ASP A 148 -33.00 18.81 -4.80
N ASN A 149 -32.12 18.15 -5.54
CA ASN A 149 -31.27 18.64 -6.66
C ASN A 149 -30.16 17.62 -6.91
N GLY A 150 -30.08 17.12 -8.15
CA GLY A 150 -29.40 15.87 -8.52
C GLY A 150 -27.97 15.66 -7.98
N MET A 151 -27.79 14.66 -7.11
CA MET A 151 -26.48 14.09 -6.80
C MET A 151 -25.97 13.27 -7.98
N THR A 152 -24.88 13.71 -8.59
CA THR A 152 -24.18 12.97 -9.66
C THR A 152 -22.90 12.38 -9.07
N LEU A 153 -22.99 11.30 -8.29
CA LEU A 153 -21.78 10.64 -7.76
C LEU A 153 -20.97 10.00 -8.88
N GLN A 154 -19.65 10.18 -8.86
CA GLN A 154 -18.72 9.54 -9.79
C GLN A 154 -18.08 8.32 -9.15
N THR A 155 -17.69 7.35 -9.99
CA THR A 155 -17.03 6.13 -9.55
C THR A 155 -15.62 6.41 -9.01
N ALA A 156 -15.23 5.70 -7.96
CA ALA A 156 -13.87 5.69 -7.41
C ALA A 156 -13.07 4.49 -7.96
N PHE A 157 -12.07 4.02 -7.20
CA PHE A 157 -11.32 2.81 -7.52
C PHE A 157 -12.24 1.59 -7.67
N THR A 158 -11.92 0.73 -8.65
CA THR A 158 -12.68 -0.51 -8.90
C THR A 158 -12.35 -1.56 -7.83
N LEU A 159 -11.09 -1.60 -7.41
CA LEU A 159 -10.57 -2.46 -6.35
C LEU A 159 -9.93 -1.60 -5.26
N PRO A 160 -10.72 -1.00 -4.35
CA PRO A 160 -10.26 0.08 -3.48
C PRO A 160 -8.96 -0.20 -2.73
N ALA A 161 -8.81 -1.39 -2.14
CA ALA A 161 -7.61 -1.75 -1.38
C ALA A 161 -6.36 -1.89 -2.27
N GLN A 162 -6.49 -2.62 -3.39
CA GLN A 162 -5.37 -2.85 -4.30
C GLN A 162 -4.95 -1.57 -5.03
N ASP A 163 -5.93 -0.79 -5.49
CA ASP A 163 -5.72 0.42 -6.25
C ASP A 163 -5.12 1.54 -5.38
N ALA A 164 -5.60 1.69 -4.14
CA ALA A 164 -5.00 2.60 -3.17
C ALA A 164 -3.57 2.16 -2.81
N GLN A 165 -3.34 0.86 -2.57
CA GLN A 165 -1.98 0.35 -2.29
C GLN A 165 -1.02 0.58 -3.47
N HIS A 166 -1.49 0.38 -4.71
CA HIS A 166 -0.69 0.68 -5.89
C HIS A 166 -0.35 2.18 -5.95
N SER A 167 -1.35 3.05 -5.82
CA SER A 167 -1.18 4.50 -5.84
C SER A 167 -0.22 4.97 -4.75
N PHE A 168 -0.34 4.42 -3.54
CA PHE A 168 0.55 4.70 -2.42
C PHE A 168 2.00 4.33 -2.72
N ARG A 169 2.26 3.15 -3.31
CA ARG A 169 3.64 2.75 -3.68
C ARG A 169 4.24 3.67 -4.75
N ARG A 170 3.44 4.13 -5.71
CA ARG A 170 3.91 5.06 -6.75
C ARG A 170 4.23 6.43 -6.13
N LEU A 171 3.36 6.93 -5.25
CA LEU A 171 3.64 8.16 -4.50
C LEU A 171 4.89 8.02 -3.63
N LEU A 172 5.05 6.91 -2.91
CA LEU A 172 6.22 6.65 -2.07
C LEU A 172 7.50 6.69 -2.89
N LYS A 173 7.51 6.10 -4.09
CA LYS A 173 8.64 6.21 -5.03
C LYS A 173 8.95 7.66 -5.38
N ALA A 174 7.93 8.46 -5.73
CA ALA A 174 8.12 9.87 -6.08
C ALA A 174 8.60 10.73 -4.91
N MET A 175 8.10 10.47 -3.69
CA MET A 175 8.53 11.16 -2.46
C MET A 175 9.94 10.75 -2.04
N SER A 176 10.29 9.46 -2.17
CA SER A 176 11.62 8.94 -1.78
C SER A 176 12.72 9.28 -2.78
N GLU A 177 12.36 9.59 -4.03
CA GLU A 177 13.28 9.97 -5.10
C GLU A 177 12.77 11.24 -5.78
N PRO A 178 12.95 12.42 -5.14
CA PRO A 178 12.33 13.68 -5.56
C PRO A 178 12.64 14.04 -7.00
N GLY A 179 11.63 14.43 -7.79
CA GLY A 179 11.78 14.71 -9.22
C GLY A 179 11.58 13.51 -10.16
N VAL A 180 11.43 12.28 -9.65
CA VAL A 180 11.00 11.14 -10.48
C VAL A 180 9.52 11.27 -10.82
N ILE A 181 9.19 11.24 -12.11
CA ILE A 181 7.82 11.22 -12.59
C ILE A 181 7.28 9.79 -12.55
N VAL A 182 6.13 9.59 -11.90
CA VAL A 182 5.38 8.33 -11.89
C VAL A 182 3.99 8.53 -12.49
N SER A 183 3.33 7.44 -12.89
CA SER A 183 1.94 7.45 -13.39
C SER A 183 1.02 6.64 -12.48
N LEU A 184 -0.23 7.11 -12.35
CA LEU A 184 -1.36 6.52 -11.62
C LEU A 184 -2.49 6.23 -12.61
N GLN A 185 -2.73 4.97 -12.93
CA GLN A 185 -3.61 4.55 -14.04
C GLN A 185 -4.84 3.75 -13.57
N GLN A 186 -5.02 3.62 -12.25
CA GLN A 186 -6.07 2.80 -11.64
C GLN A 186 -7.47 3.41 -11.84
N LEU A 187 -7.52 4.73 -12.06
CA LEU A 187 -8.74 5.49 -12.24
C LEU A 187 -8.83 5.95 -13.70
N GLN A 188 -9.95 5.68 -14.37
CA GLN A 188 -10.12 6.06 -15.77
C GLN A 188 -10.33 7.57 -15.95
N HIS A 189 -11.05 8.21 -15.02
CA HIS A 189 -11.40 9.63 -15.09
C HIS A 189 -11.33 10.26 -13.71
N GLY A 190 -10.67 11.42 -13.58
CA GLY A 190 -10.64 12.20 -12.35
C GLY A 190 -11.95 12.94 -12.08
N TRP A 191 -12.19 13.33 -10.83
CA TRP A 191 -13.35 14.11 -10.42
C TRP A 191 -13.23 15.55 -10.90
N GLN A 192 -13.63 15.82 -12.14
CA GLN A 192 -13.41 17.10 -12.79
C GLN A 192 -13.86 18.29 -11.91
N PRO A 193 -13.00 19.33 -11.76
CA PRO A 193 -11.76 19.61 -12.50
C PRO A 193 -10.49 18.91 -11.99
N LEU A 194 -10.60 17.99 -11.03
CA LEU A 194 -9.45 17.21 -10.59
C LEU A 194 -9.01 16.21 -11.66
N ASN A 195 -7.70 16.17 -11.91
CA ASN A 195 -7.08 15.18 -12.77
C ASN A 195 -7.02 13.80 -12.09
N VAL A 196 -6.66 12.78 -12.87
CA VAL A 196 -6.61 11.38 -12.43
C VAL A 196 -5.65 11.22 -11.26
N ALA A 197 -4.47 11.84 -11.31
CA ALA A 197 -3.46 11.74 -10.26
C ALA A 197 -3.95 12.36 -8.94
N SER A 198 -4.48 13.59 -8.96
CA SER A 198 -4.99 14.26 -7.76
C SER A 198 -6.17 13.50 -7.13
N THR A 199 -7.09 13.01 -7.96
CA THR A 199 -8.21 12.18 -7.49
C THR A 199 -7.72 10.88 -6.85
N SER A 200 -6.75 10.21 -7.48
CA SER A 200 -6.16 8.97 -6.98
C SER A 200 -5.42 9.17 -5.65
N LEU A 201 -4.73 10.31 -5.49
CA LEU A 201 -4.04 10.65 -4.25
C LEU A 201 -5.03 10.89 -3.10
N LEU A 202 -6.10 11.66 -3.34
CA LEU A 202 -7.15 11.88 -2.35
C LEU A 202 -7.84 10.57 -1.96
N LEU A 203 -8.17 9.71 -2.93
CA LEU A 203 -8.74 8.39 -2.66
C LEU A 203 -7.80 7.45 -1.89
N THR A 204 -6.49 7.71 -1.93
CA THR A 204 -5.48 6.86 -1.28
C THR A 204 -5.13 7.35 0.12
N LEU A 205 -5.09 8.66 0.32
CA LEU A 205 -4.52 9.27 1.52
C LEU A 205 -5.53 10.01 2.38
N ALA A 206 -6.62 10.52 1.79
CA ALA A 206 -7.58 11.31 2.55
C ALA A 206 -8.54 10.39 3.30
N ASP A 207 -8.81 10.76 4.54
CA ASP A 207 -9.81 10.13 5.40
C ASP A 207 -10.43 11.18 6.34
N ARG A 208 -11.24 10.72 7.29
CA ARG A 208 -11.98 11.56 8.25
C ARG A 208 -11.10 12.46 9.11
N ASP A 209 -9.83 12.09 9.31
CA ASP A 209 -8.89 12.80 10.17
C ASP A 209 -7.98 13.74 9.37
N THR A 210 -8.12 13.78 8.04
CA THR A 210 -7.32 14.65 7.16
C THR A 210 -8.19 15.70 6.46
N PRO A 211 -8.37 16.90 7.05
CA PRO A 211 -9.06 17.99 6.39
C PRO A 211 -8.44 18.37 5.04
N VAL A 212 -9.29 18.59 4.04
CA VAL A 212 -8.90 18.94 2.68
C VAL A 212 -9.41 20.33 2.32
N TRP A 213 -8.50 21.17 1.84
CA TRP A 213 -8.82 22.48 1.27
C TRP A 213 -8.65 22.45 -0.25
N PHE A 214 -9.56 23.12 -0.96
CA PHE A 214 -9.46 23.34 -2.41
C PHE A 214 -9.42 24.84 -2.68
N THR A 215 -8.62 25.25 -3.66
CA THR A 215 -8.84 26.56 -4.28
C THR A 215 -10.21 26.63 -4.94
N ALA A 216 -10.78 27.83 -5.01
CA ALA A 216 -12.09 28.07 -5.61
C ALA A 216 -12.21 27.51 -7.06
N ALA A 217 -11.12 27.51 -7.83
CA ALA A 217 -11.09 27.00 -9.19
C ALA A 217 -11.22 25.46 -9.27
N LEU A 218 -10.88 24.74 -8.21
CA LEU A 218 -10.96 23.28 -8.14
C LEU A 218 -12.13 22.77 -7.29
N HIS A 219 -12.84 23.68 -6.62
CA HIS A 219 -13.99 23.36 -5.81
C HIS A 219 -15.29 23.42 -6.63
N ASN A 220 -16.07 22.35 -6.57
CA ASN A 220 -17.46 22.33 -6.99
C ASN A 220 -18.23 21.29 -6.15
N ASP A 221 -19.56 21.30 -6.26
CA ASP A 221 -20.42 20.39 -5.51
C ASP A 221 -20.08 18.92 -5.78
N LEU A 222 -19.72 18.59 -7.02
CA LEU A 222 -19.35 17.24 -7.43
C LEU A 222 -18.11 16.73 -6.70
N VAL A 223 -17.01 17.50 -6.72
CA VAL A 223 -15.75 17.17 -6.03
C VAL A 223 -15.98 17.06 -4.54
N GLY A 224 -16.69 18.03 -3.96
CA GLY A 224 -16.96 18.02 -2.52
C GLY A 224 -17.83 16.84 -2.07
N GLN A 225 -18.85 16.49 -2.85
CA GLN A 225 -19.69 15.31 -2.60
C GLN A 225 -18.89 14.01 -2.75
N ASN A 226 -18.11 13.85 -3.83
CA ASN A 226 -17.31 12.65 -4.05
C ASN A 226 -16.23 12.47 -2.99
N LEU A 227 -15.53 13.55 -2.60
CA LEU A 227 -14.53 13.47 -1.54
C LEU A 227 -15.18 13.01 -0.23
N ARG A 228 -16.25 13.68 0.21
CA ARG A 228 -16.96 13.31 1.45
C ARG A 228 -17.49 11.89 1.40
N PHE A 229 -18.06 11.48 0.27
CA PHE A 229 -18.65 10.15 0.12
C PHE A 229 -17.60 9.03 0.12
N HIS A 230 -16.54 9.17 -0.66
CA HIS A 230 -15.55 8.10 -0.86
C HIS A 230 -14.47 8.04 0.23
N THR A 231 -14.15 9.18 0.85
CA THR A 231 -13.04 9.28 1.83
C THR A 231 -13.52 9.62 3.24
N GLY A 232 -14.68 10.28 3.36
CA GLY A 232 -15.13 10.85 4.64
C GLY A 232 -14.36 12.10 5.07
N ALA A 233 -13.41 12.60 4.25
CA ALA A 233 -12.58 13.72 4.61
C ALA A 233 -13.36 15.02 4.77
N PRO A 234 -13.12 15.79 5.84
CA PRO A 234 -13.77 17.08 6.04
C PRO A 234 -13.23 18.09 5.03
N LEU A 235 -14.13 18.83 4.40
CA LEU A 235 -13.78 19.99 3.58
C LEU A 235 -13.69 21.22 4.48
N VAL A 236 -12.57 21.94 4.41
CA VAL A 236 -12.34 23.19 5.14
C VAL A 236 -12.28 24.37 4.19
N GLU A 237 -12.71 25.54 4.68
CA GLU A 237 -12.73 26.77 3.89
C GLU A 237 -11.39 27.51 3.92
N GLN A 238 -10.62 27.34 5.01
CA GLN A 238 -9.40 28.07 5.29
C GLN A 238 -8.15 27.18 5.05
N PRO A 239 -7.13 27.66 4.29
CA PRO A 239 -5.94 26.86 3.96
C PRO A 239 -5.16 26.37 5.20
N GLN A 240 -5.13 27.16 6.28
CA GLN A 240 -4.42 26.87 7.53
C GLN A 240 -4.93 25.61 8.23
N GLN A 241 -6.19 25.23 7.97
CA GLN A 241 -6.85 24.08 8.61
C GLN A 241 -6.61 22.76 7.88
N ALA A 242 -5.96 22.81 6.70
CA ALA A 242 -5.82 21.67 5.82
C ALA A 242 -4.63 20.78 6.19
N VAL A 243 -4.83 19.47 6.09
CA VAL A 243 -3.74 18.48 5.99
C VAL A 243 -3.36 18.27 4.52
N PHE A 244 -4.35 18.29 3.62
CA PHE A 244 -4.14 18.31 2.17
C PHE A 244 -4.71 19.60 1.57
N ALA A 245 -3.85 20.34 0.87
CA ALA A 245 -4.26 21.50 0.07
C ALA A 245 -4.20 21.13 -1.41
N VAL A 246 -5.28 21.35 -2.16
CA VAL A 246 -5.35 21.03 -3.60
C VAL A 246 -5.59 22.30 -4.40
N THR A 247 -4.64 22.60 -5.28
CA THR A 247 -4.63 23.82 -6.08
C THR A 247 -4.23 23.56 -7.52
N ASN A 248 -4.27 24.58 -8.37
CA ASN A 248 -3.79 24.57 -9.74
C ASN A 248 -2.65 25.60 -9.92
N GLU A 249 -2.28 25.89 -11.17
CA GLU A 249 -1.23 26.85 -11.52
C GLU A 249 -1.55 28.31 -11.17
N ARG A 250 -2.71 28.58 -10.56
CA ARG A 250 -3.17 29.95 -10.20
C ARG A 250 -3.13 30.22 -8.70
N ILE A 251 -2.49 29.38 -7.90
CA ILE A 251 -2.28 29.65 -6.47
C ILE A 251 -1.59 31.00 -6.26
N SER A 252 -2.12 31.82 -5.35
CA SER A 252 -1.47 33.09 -4.97
C SER A 252 -0.42 32.88 -3.89
N ALA A 253 0.54 33.81 -3.79
CA ALA A 253 1.51 33.80 -2.70
C ALA A 253 0.84 33.92 -1.31
N GLU A 254 -0.28 34.66 -1.21
CA GLU A 254 -1.06 34.77 0.02
C GLU A 254 -1.62 33.40 0.46
N GLN A 255 -2.26 32.67 -0.46
CA GLN A 255 -2.78 31.33 -0.18
C GLN A 255 -1.68 30.35 0.21
N LEU A 256 -0.50 30.45 -0.43
CA LEU A 256 0.65 29.61 -0.11
C LEU A 256 1.19 29.89 1.30
N ASN A 257 1.32 31.16 1.67
CA ASN A 257 1.80 31.60 2.99
C ASN A 257 0.84 31.26 4.13
N GLU A 258 -0.44 31.06 3.80
CA GLU A 258 -1.48 30.64 4.73
C GLU A 258 -1.44 29.13 5.05
N LEU A 259 -0.67 28.34 4.32
CA LEU A 259 -0.58 26.91 4.57
C LEU A 259 0.22 26.60 5.84
N SER A 260 -0.22 25.60 6.59
CA SER A 260 0.52 25.12 7.76
C SER A 260 1.86 24.50 7.35
N ALA A 261 2.97 25.05 7.83
CA ALA A 261 4.31 24.47 7.68
C ALA A 261 4.66 23.45 8.78
N GLY A 262 3.72 23.13 9.68
CA GLY A 262 3.94 22.33 10.88
C GLY A 262 4.69 23.09 11.97
N THR A 263 5.10 22.38 13.01
CA THR A 263 5.88 22.97 14.13
C THR A 263 7.19 22.21 14.33
N VAL A 264 8.12 22.76 15.12
CA VAL A 264 9.39 22.09 15.42
C VAL A 264 9.18 20.75 16.13
N VAL A 265 8.14 20.67 16.99
CA VAL A 265 7.85 19.47 17.80
C VAL A 265 7.02 18.46 17.02
N ALA A 266 6.19 18.92 16.07
CA ALA A 266 5.32 18.10 15.25
C ALA A 266 5.40 18.54 13.77
N PRO A 267 6.55 18.34 13.08
CA PRO A 267 6.75 18.77 11.69
C PRO A 267 5.83 18.04 10.71
N GLU A 268 5.35 16.85 11.06
CA GLU A 268 4.39 16.04 10.29
C GLU A 268 3.00 16.67 10.17
N THR A 269 2.70 17.69 10.99
CA THR A 269 1.45 18.47 10.89
C THR A 269 1.49 19.54 9.79
N GLY A 270 2.61 19.63 9.06
CA GLY A 270 2.71 20.47 7.87
C GLY A 270 1.84 19.94 6.73
N VAL A 271 1.32 20.84 5.91
CA VAL A 271 0.42 20.48 4.81
C VAL A 271 1.19 19.72 3.72
N THR A 272 0.48 18.78 3.09
CA THR A 272 0.88 18.26 1.78
C THR A 272 0.14 19.04 0.69
N LEU A 273 0.87 19.78 -0.13
CA LEU A 273 0.31 20.61 -1.20
C LEU A 273 0.31 19.83 -2.52
N ILE A 274 -0.89 19.59 -3.07
CA ILE A 274 -1.12 18.98 -4.38
C ILE A 274 -1.41 20.08 -5.39
N VAL A 275 -0.53 20.28 -6.38
CA VAL A 275 -0.65 21.31 -7.43
C VAL A 275 -0.90 20.66 -8.78
N GLN A 276 -2.06 20.92 -9.37
CA GLN A 276 -2.35 20.53 -10.75
C GLN A 276 -1.68 21.50 -11.72
N LEU A 277 -0.80 20.98 -12.57
CA LEU A 277 -0.08 21.75 -13.57
C LEU A 277 -0.53 21.40 -14.99
N PRO A 278 -0.47 22.36 -15.93
CA PRO A 278 -0.67 22.08 -17.35
C PRO A 278 0.37 21.09 -17.90
N SER A 279 1.61 21.15 -17.39
CA SER A 279 2.70 20.26 -17.80
C SER A 279 3.77 20.09 -16.71
N LEU A 280 4.31 18.87 -16.60
CA LEU A 280 5.49 18.55 -15.76
C LEU A 280 6.83 18.78 -16.50
N SER A 281 6.79 19.33 -17.71
CA SER A 281 7.95 19.69 -18.54
C SER A 281 7.72 21.01 -19.27
N GLY A 282 8.80 21.66 -19.74
CA GLY A 282 8.71 22.90 -20.52
C GLY A 282 8.47 24.17 -19.70
N GLY A 283 8.68 24.13 -18.38
CA GLY A 283 8.83 25.30 -17.51
C GLY A 283 10.29 25.71 -17.32
N ARG A 284 10.55 26.49 -16.27
CA ARG A 284 11.91 26.88 -15.87
C ARG A 284 12.68 25.64 -15.42
N MET A 285 13.94 25.54 -15.84
CA MET A 285 14.80 24.42 -15.47
C MET A 285 15.22 24.56 -14.00
N LEU A 286 14.97 23.51 -13.22
CA LEU A 286 15.34 23.43 -11.81
C LEU A 286 16.29 22.25 -11.60
N ARG A 287 17.34 22.48 -10.84
CA ARG A 287 18.25 21.46 -10.34
C ARG A 287 17.83 21.05 -8.93
N LEU A 288 17.63 19.75 -8.75
CA LEU A 288 17.32 19.14 -7.46
C LEU A 288 18.53 18.39 -6.90
N THR A 289 18.82 18.56 -5.63
CA THR A 289 19.80 17.77 -4.87
C THR A 289 19.26 17.43 -3.48
N GLY A 290 19.91 16.48 -2.78
CA GLY A 290 19.53 16.06 -1.42
C GLY A 290 19.06 14.62 -1.32
N ALA A 291 18.32 14.30 -0.25
CA ALA A 291 17.89 12.93 0.04
C ALA A 291 17.09 12.30 -1.11
N GLY A 292 17.44 11.08 -1.51
CA GLY A 292 16.80 10.39 -2.64
C GLY A 292 17.35 10.74 -4.03
N ILE A 293 18.41 11.56 -4.08
CA ILE A 293 19.11 11.94 -5.32
C ILE A 293 20.59 11.61 -5.13
N ALA A 294 21.16 10.79 -6.03
CA ALA A 294 22.55 10.36 -5.93
C ALA A 294 23.55 11.50 -6.21
N GLU A 295 23.25 12.32 -7.22
CA GLU A 295 24.07 13.49 -7.61
C GLU A 295 23.15 14.70 -7.73
N GLU A 296 22.67 14.99 -8.94
CA GLU A 296 21.68 16.02 -9.23
C GLU A 296 20.58 15.46 -10.13
N ARG A 297 19.41 16.11 -10.11
CA ARG A 297 18.30 15.77 -10.99
C ARG A 297 17.69 17.04 -11.57
N MET A 298 17.58 17.07 -12.89
CA MET A 298 16.98 18.19 -13.62
C MET A 298 15.49 17.95 -13.84
N ILE A 299 14.67 18.94 -13.51
CA ILE A 299 13.22 18.94 -13.79
C ILE A 299 12.82 20.30 -14.38
N ALA A 300 11.72 20.34 -15.12
CA ALA A 300 11.21 21.59 -15.69
C ALA A 300 9.67 21.68 -15.70
N PRO A 301 8.98 21.49 -14.55
CA PRO A 301 7.53 21.67 -14.49
C PRO A 301 7.14 23.15 -14.71
N GLN A 302 5.95 23.39 -15.28
CA GLN A 302 5.40 24.74 -15.45
C GLN A 302 4.83 25.26 -14.12
N LEU A 303 5.71 25.65 -13.21
CA LEU A 303 5.36 26.13 -11.88
C LEU A 303 5.00 27.62 -11.85
N PRO A 304 4.08 28.05 -10.97
CA PRO A 304 3.89 29.45 -10.61
C PRO A 304 5.14 30.01 -9.93
N ASP A 305 5.45 31.29 -10.13
CA ASP A 305 6.65 31.92 -9.55
C ASP A 305 6.68 31.83 -8.03
N CYS A 306 5.53 31.99 -7.34
CA CYS A 306 5.48 31.86 -5.88
C CYS A 306 5.88 30.47 -5.35
N ILE A 307 5.61 29.40 -6.13
CA ILE A 307 6.03 28.04 -5.76
C ILE A 307 7.52 27.85 -6.03
N ILE A 308 8.05 28.47 -7.09
CA ILE A 308 9.50 28.46 -7.35
C ILE A 308 10.22 29.14 -6.19
N ASP A 309 9.75 30.33 -5.78
CA ASP A 309 10.33 31.09 -4.67
C ASP A 309 10.28 30.31 -3.35
N GLU A 310 9.16 29.65 -3.03
CA GLU A 310 9.05 28.78 -1.84
C GLU A 310 10.05 27.61 -1.88
N LEU A 311 10.27 27.01 -3.05
CA LEU A 311 11.19 25.89 -3.21
C LEU A 311 12.67 26.30 -3.13
N THR A 312 13.03 27.47 -3.66
CA THR A 312 14.42 27.95 -3.71
C THR A 312 14.83 28.64 -2.41
N GLU A 313 13.98 29.51 -1.87
CA GLU A 313 14.31 30.29 -0.67
C GLU A 313 14.07 29.51 0.63
N ARG A 314 13.15 28.53 0.62
CA ARG A 314 12.77 27.72 1.80
C ARG A 314 12.60 28.59 3.07
N PRO A 315 11.60 29.49 3.10
CA PRO A 315 11.44 30.45 4.19
C PRO A 315 11.23 29.80 5.56
N HIS A 316 10.75 28.56 5.57
CA HIS A 316 10.58 27.74 6.78
C HIS A 316 11.83 26.88 7.03
N PRO A 317 12.50 27.02 8.19
CA PRO A 317 13.67 26.21 8.49
C PRO A 317 13.28 24.75 8.74
N PHE A 318 14.06 23.82 8.20
CA PHE A 318 13.90 22.40 8.50
C PHE A 318 13.90 22.15 10.02
N PRO A 319 12.96 21.37 10.59
CA PRO A 319 12.09 20.39 9.93
C PRO A 319 10.73 20.91 9.42
N LEU A 320 10.45 22.22 9.53
CA LEU A 320 9.20 22.80 9.03
C LEU A 320 9.22 22.88 7.51
N GLY A 321 8.03 23.02 6.93
CA GLY A 321 7.83 23.25 5.51
C GLY A 321 6.66 22.44 4.98
N ILE A 322 6.37 22.66 3.70
CA ILE A 322 5.35 21.93 2.97
C ILE A 322 5.98 20.84 2.12
N ASP A 323 5.28 19.71 1.96
CA ASP A 323 5.64 18.70 0.98
C ASP A 323 4.83 18.89 -0.30
N LEU A 324 5.51 18.97 -1.44
CA LEU A 324 4.89 19.34 -2.70
C LEU A 324 4.70 18.12 -3.60
N ILE A 325 3.48 17.95 -4.11
CA ILE A 325 3.12 16.94 -5.12
C ILE A 325 2.56 17.68 -6.34
N LEU A 326 3.23 17.55 -7.47
CA LEU A 326 2.83 18.13 -8.75
C LEU A 326 2.12 17.08 -9.58
N THR A 327 0.94 17.39 -10.12
CA THR A 327 0.13 16.44 -10.91
C THR A 327 -0.20 17.00 -12.29
N CYS A 328 -0.22 16.14 -13.31
CA CYS A 328 -0.62 16.49 -14.67
C CYS A 328 -1.23 15.25 -15.35
N GLY A 329 -2.56 15.24 -15.50
CA GLY A 329 -3.30 14.07 -15.97
C GLY A 329 -3.18 12.91 -14.97
N GLU A 330 -2.63 11.78 -15.44
CA GLU A 330 -2.32 10.59 -14.61
C GLU A 330 -0.92 10.62 -13.99
N ARG A 331 -0.08 11.59 -14.36
CA ARG A 331 1.32 11.65 -13.91
C ARG A 331 1.45 12.52 -12.67
N LEU A 332 2.41 12.18 -11.83
CA LEU A 332 2.83 13.01 -10.71
C LEU A 332 4.34 13.01 -10.51
N LEU A 333 4.83 14.07 -9.88
CA LEU A 333 6.20 14.28 -9.41
C LEU A 333 6.10 14.84 -7.99
N ALA A 334 7.00 14.45 -7.09
CA ALA A 334 7.02 15.02 -5.75
C ALA A 334 8.35 15.71 -5.44
N ILE A 335 8.28 16.73 -4.58
CA ILE A 335 9.40 17.51 -4.05
C ILE A 335 9.16 17.69 -2.55
N PRO A 336 9.64 16.76 -1.70
CA PRO A 336 9.60 16.90 -0.26
C PRO A 336 10.38 18.13 0.22
N ARG A 337 10.07 18.60 1.43
CA ARG A 337 10.72 19.76 2.08
C ARG A 337 12.23 19.61 2.27
N THR A 338 12.76 18.38 2.24
CA THR A 338 14.20 18.09 2.34
C THR A 338 14.98 18.32 1.04
N THR A 339 14.30 18.54 -0.08
CA THR A 339 14.95 18.70 -1.39
C THR A 339 15.49 20.11 -1.55
N HIS A 340 16.77 20.24 -1.89
CA HIS A 340 17.36 21.51 -2.29
C HIS A 340 17.03 21.78 -3.75
N VAL A 341 16.54 22.99 -4.05
CA VAL A 341 16.09 23.39 -5.38
C VAL A 341 16.80 24.66 -5.80
N GLU A 342 17.38 24.66 -6.98
CA GLU A 342 18.08 25.81 -7.56
C GLU A 342 17.59 26.04 -8.99
N VAL A 343 17.43 27.32 -9.37
CA VAL A 343 17.15 27.68 -10.77
C VAL A 343 18.46 27.67 -11.57
N CYS A 344 18.44 27.08 -12.76
CA CYS A 344 19.59 27.06 -13.67
C CYS A 344 19.70 28.29 -14.57
#